data_AF-A0AAW2PWH5-F1
#
_entry.id   AF-A0AAW2PWH5-F1
#
_cell.length_a   1.000
_cell.length_b   1.000
_cell.length_c   1.000
_cell.angle_alpha   90.00
_cell.angle_beta   90.00
_cell.angle_gamma   90.00
#
_symmetry.space_group_name_H-M   'P 1'
#
loop_
_entity.id
_entity.type
_entity.pdbx_description
1 polymer ?
#
loop_
_entity_poly.entity_id
_entity_poly.type
_entity_poly.pdbx_seq_one_letter_code
_entity_poly.pdbx_strand_id
1 'polypeptide(L)'
;MKGGIFIQQNVFKAIDGKYADTVSDDKKLENDEYAYSSIILNLSDSVIRKVGKQESAKELWKKLEELYTETSLPSKLFLLEIFFRYKLDLSKNIDENIDDCTKLIQDIKLTGDKNIDDYSPIVLLNAIPETYGDVKAAIKYGRDNVNLETVVSGLKSKEMDLKTNKPCQNQNEVNFVRGRTKIETQTINTEDTVKAE
;
A
#
# COMPACT_ATOMS: atom_id res chain seq x y z
N MET A 1 -1.91 18.21 -1.61
CA MET A 1 -2.75 19.41 -1.69
C MET A 1 -2.66 19.98 -3.11
N LYS A 2 -3.47 19.47 -4.04
CA LYS A 2 -3.49 19.96 -5.43
C LYS A 2 -4.89 20.52 -5.72
N GLY A 3 -5.00 21.79 -6.09
CA GLY A 3 -6.22 22.43 -6.62
C GLY A 3 -7.22 23.06 -5.62
N GLY A 4 -7.29 22.61 -4.36
CA GLY A 4 -8.38 23.01 -3.44
C GLY A 4 -8.54 24.52 -3.20
N ILE A 5 -7.43 25.25 -3.06
CA ILE A 5 -7.45 26.70 -2.79
C ILE A 5 -8.00 27.49 -3.99
N PHE A 6 -7.63 27.10 -5.21
CA PHE A 6 -8.06 27.79 -6.45
C PHE A 6 -9.52 27.50 -6.81
N ILE A 7 -10.01 26.31 -6.44
CA ILE A 7 -11.43 25.95 -6.56
C ILE A 7 -12.25 26.76 -5.56
N GLN A 8 -11.77 26.92 -4.32
CA GLN A 8 -12.43 27.72 -3.29
C GLN A 8 -12.47 29.22 -3.65
N GLN A 9 -11.42 29.72 -4.31
CA GLN A 9 -11.33 31.13 -4.74
C GLN A 9 -11.99 31.40 -6.11
N ASN A 10 -12.63 30.40 -6.72
CA ASN A 10 -13.32 30.48 -8.03
C ASN A 10 -12.44 30.99 -9.20
N VAL A 11 -11.12 30.86 -9.09
CA VAL A 11 -10.16 31.34 -10.10
C VAL A 11 -9.44 30.23 -10.85
N PHE A 12 -9.82 28.98 -10.58
CA PHE A 12 -9.34 27.81 -11.32
C PHE A 12 -9.57 27.91 -12.83
N LYS A 13 -10.59 28.65 -13.27
CA LYS A 13 -10.90 28.88 -14.70
C LYS A 13 -9.80 29.66 -15.43
N ALA A 14 -9.07 30.55 -14.74
CA ALA A 14 -7.93 31.27 -15.30
C ALA A 14 -6.73 30.35 -15.56
N ILE A 15 -6.56 29.33 -14.72
CA ILE A 15 -5.46 28.38 -14.81
C ILE A 15 -5.76 27.27 -15.85
N ASP A 16 -7.00 26.75 -15.86
CA ASP A 16 -7.44 25.70 -16.81
C ASP A 16 -7.65 26.25 -18.24
N GLY A 17 -7.80 27.57 -18.39
CA GLY A 17 -8.01 28.24 -19.68
C GLY A 17 -9.34 27.91 -20.37
N LYS A 18 -10.23 27.18 -19.69
CA LYS A 18 -11.57 26.84 -20.16
C LYS A 18 -12.58 27.90 -19.71
N TYR A 19 -12.63 29.00 -20.46
CA TYR A 19 -13.73 29.96 -20.36
C TYR A 19 -14.88 29.53 -21.28
N ALA A 20 -16.12 29.80 -20.87
CA ALA A 20 -17.24 29.75 -21.81
C ALA A 20 -17.10 30.91 -22.82
N ASP A 21 -17.53 30.72 -24.07
CA ASP A 21 -17.43 31.71 -25.16
C ASP A 21 -18.16 33.04 -24.86
N THR A 22 -18.97 33.08 -23.81
CA THR A 22 -19.76 34.23 -23.35
C THR A 22 -19.01 35.20 -22.44
N VAL A 23 -17.75 34.91 -22.06
CA VAL A 23 -16.98 35.75 -21.13
C VAL A 23 -16.19 36.82 -21.90
N SER A 24 -16.42 38.09 -21.57
CA SER A 24 -15.66 39.24 -22.10
C SER A 24 -14.16 39.14 -21.77
N ASP A 25 -13.30 39.62 -22.66
CA ASP A 25 -11.85 39.57 -22.50
C ASP A 25 -11.36 40.36 -21.27
N ASP A 26 -12.03 41.47 -20.92
CA ASP A 26 -11.75 42.21 -19.68
C ASP A 26 -11.94 41.35 -18.43
N LYS A 27 -12.97 40.49 -18.45
CA LYS A 27 -13.29 39.60 -17.33
C LYS A 27 -12.37 38.39 -17.29
N LYS A 28 -11.76 38.00 -18.42
CA LYS A 28 -10.70 36.99 -18.44
C LYS A 28 -9.42 37.57 -17.82
N LEU A 29 -9.08 38.80 -18.18
CA LEU A 29 -7.91 39.51 -17.65
C LEU A 29 -8.02 39.73 -16.13
N GLU A 30 -9.16 40.23 -15.64
CA GLU A 30 -9.39 40.41 -14.19
C GLU A 30 -9.22 39.09 -13.41
N ASN A 31 -9.74 37.99 -13.96
CA ASN A 31 -9.59 36.67 -13.35
C ASN A 31 -8.14 36.16 -13.38
N ASP A 32 -7.38 36.45 -14.44
CA ASP A 32 -5.96 36.09 -14.52
C ASP A 32 -5.13 36.91 -13.51
N GLU A 33 -5.35 38.22 -13.41
CA GLU A 33 -4.67 39.08 -12.43
C GLU A 33 -4.97 38.67 -10.99
N TYR A 34 -6.23 38.32 -10.70
CA TYR A 34 -6.62 37.83 -9.39
C TYR A 34 -5.97 36.47 -9.08
N ALA A 35 -5.98 35.55 -10.04
CA ALA A 35 -5.33 34.24 -9.89
C ALA A 35 -3.82 34.41 -9.67
N TYR A 36 -3.17 35.26 -10.47
CA TYR A 36 -1.74 35.55 -10.37
C TYR A 36 -1.39 36.08 -8.97
N SER A 37 -2.12 37.10 -8.53
CA SER A 37 -1.93 37.71 -7.21
C SER A 37 -2.15 36.70 -6.07
N SER A 38 -3.19 35.87 -6.20
CA SER A 38 -3.53 34.83 -5.21
C SER A 38 -2.44 33.77 -5.14
N ILE A 39 -1.89 33.33 -6.28
CA ILE A 39 -0.76 32.39 -6.30
C ILE A 39 0.43 33.02 -5.58
N ILE A 40 0.86 34.23 -5.99
CA ILE A 40 2.03 34.90 -5.41
C ILE A 40 1.91 35.10 -3.90
N LEU A 41 0.73 35.51 -3.40
CA LEU A 41 0.49 35.71 -1.96
C LEU A 41 0.60 34.41 -1.13
N ASN A 42 0.38 33.25 -1.75
CA ASN A 42 0.49 31.95 -1.08
C ASN A 42 1.89 31.32 -1.22
N LEU A 43 2.82 31.97 -1.92
CA LEU A 43 4.20 31.50 -2.07
C LEU A 43 5.15 32.21 -1.09
N SER A 44 6.19 31.51 -0.67
CA SER A 44 7.30 32.14 0.06
C SER A 44 8.29 32.83 -0.88
N ASP A 45 9.00 33.84 -0.38
CA ASP A 45 10.02 34.59 -1.14
C ASP A 45 11.07 33.69 -1.82
N SER A 46 11.39 32.56 -1.18
CA SER A 46 12.32 31.57 -1.72
C SER A 46 11.82 30.92 -3.02
N VAL A 47 10.51 30.72 -3.14
CA VAL A 47 9.86 30.11 -4.29
C VAL A 47 9.64 31.15 -5.38
N ILE A 48 9.22 32.36 -5.00
CA ILE A 48 9.06 33.50 -5.92
C ILE A 48 10.38 33.78 -6.66
N ARG A 49 11.53 33.73 -5.96
CA ARG A 49 12.86 33.88 -6.59
C ARG A 49 13.18 32.80 -7.62
N LYS A 50 12.74 31.55 -7.40
CA LYS A 50 12.99 30.43 -8.31
C LYS A 50 12.08 30.45 -9.54
N VAL A 51 10.81 30.81 -9.34
CA VAL A 51 9.82 30.88 -10.41
C VAL A 51 10.04 32.12 -11.28
N GLY A 52 10.51 33.22 -10.69
CA GLY A 52 10.74 34.49 -11.41
C GLY A 52 9.44 35.15 -11.87
N LYS A 53 9.54 36.35 -12.46
CA LYS A 53 8.37 37.06 -12.97
C LYS A 53 7.78 36.31 -14.18
N GLN A 54 6.51 35.93 -14.11
CA GLN A 54 5.76 35.34 -15.23
C GLN A 54 4.72 36.34 -15.72
N GLU A 55 4.23 36.18 -16.96
CA GLU A 55 3.32 37.14 -17.59
C GLU A 55 1.84 36.82 -17.34
N SER A 56 1.52 35.56 -17.02
CA SER A 56 0.15 35.12 -16.72
C SER A 56 0.07 34.17 -15.53
N ALA A 57 -1.12 34.05 -14.92
CA ALA A 57 -1.34 33.10 -13.84
C ALA A 57 -1.15 31.65 -14.29
N LYS A 58 -1.49 31.37 -15.55
CA LYS A 58 -1.30 30.05 -16.17
C LYS A 58 0.18 29.67 -16.31
N GLU A 59 1.02 30.60 -16.79
CA GLU A 59 2.47 30.37 -16.88
C GLU A 59 3.10 30.22 -15.49
N LEU A 60 2.68 31.05 -14.54
CA LEU A 60 3.10 30.96 -13.16
C LEU A 60 2.77 29.58 -12.57
N TRP A 61 1.53 29.13 -12.78
CA TRP A 61 1.08 27.81 -12.35
C TRP A 61 1.86 26.68 -13.02
N LYS A 62 2.06 26.75 -14.34
CA LYS A 62 2.82 25.74 -15.09
C LYS A 62 4.27 25.66 -14.61
N LYS A 63 4.91 26.79 -14.31
CA LYS A 63 6.30 26.82 -13.84
C LYS A 63 6.43 26.34 -12.39
N LEU A 64 5.43 26.60 -11.55
CA LEU A 64 5.32 25.95 -10.25
C LEU A 64 5.12 24.44 -10.40
N GLU A 65 4.28 24.03 -11.35
CA GLU A 65 4.09 22.63 -11.68
C GLU A 65 5.41 22.02 -12.16
N GLU A 66 6.16 22.64 -13.06
CA GLU A 66 7.50 22.17 -13.45
C GLU A 66 8.43 22.09 -12.22
N LEU A 67 8.52 23.13 -11.40
CA LEU A 67 9.42 23.16 -10.24
C LEU A 67 9.09 22.13 -9.15
N TYR A 68 7.82 21.76 -8.98
CA TYR A 68 7.35 20.85 -7.93
C TYR A 68 6.82 19.50 -8.43
N THR A 69 6.65 19.33 -9.73
CA THR A 69 6.11 18.11 -10.39
C THR A 69 7.17 17.44 -11.25
N GLU A 70 8.21 18.16 -11.67
CA GLU A 70 9.52 17.56 -11.88
C GLU A 70 10.00 17.09 -10.50
N THR A 71 9.42 15.98 -10.04
CA THR A 71 10.05 15.08 -9.09
C THR A 71 11.40 14.80 -9.71
N SER A 72 12.39 15.58 -9.26
CA SER A 72 13.68 15.69 -9.93
C SER A 72 14.16 14.29 -10.28
N LEU A 73 14.73 14.08 -11.46
CA LEU A 73 15.26 12.76 -11.84
C LEU A 73 16.04 12.07 -10.68
N PRO A 74 16.79 12.80 -9.83
CA PRO A 74 17.32 12.28 -8.56
C PRO A 74 16.28 11.77 -7.54
N SER A 75 15.20 12.50 -7.27
CA SER A 75 14.10 12.06 -6.38
C SER A 75 13.41 10.81 -6.90
N LYS A 76 13.14 10.75 -8.22
CA LYS A 76 12.60 9.55 -8.87
C LYS A 76 13.56 8.37 -8.72
N LEU A 77 14.84 8.58 -9.03
CA LEU A 77 15.87 7.56 -8.94
C LEU A 77 16.02 7.05 -7.51
N PHE A 78 15.98 7.93 -6.53
CA PHE A 78 16.02 7.58 -5.12
C PHE A 78 14.84 6.70 -4.69
N LEU A 79 13.62 7.05 -5.09
CA LEU A 79 12.43 6.22 -4.80
C LEU A 79 12.53 4.84 -5.46
N LEU A 80 12.98 4.78 -6.71
CA LEU A 80 13.22 3.51 -7.41
C LEU A 80 14.30 2.69 -6.71
N GLU A 81 15.39 3.32 -6.25
CA GLU A 81 16.47 2.64 -5.53
C GLU A 81 15.96 2.02 -4.22
N ILE A 82 15.18 2.76 -3.43
CA ILE A 82 14.54 2.25 -2.21
C ILE A 82 13.60 1.10 -2.55
N PHE A 83 12.82 1.23 -3.63
CA PHE A 83 11.86 0.21 -4.05
C PHE A 83 12.55 -1.10 -4.44
N PHE A 84 13.55 -1.06 -5.31
CA PHE A 84 14.27 -2.28 -5.71
C PHE A 84 15.10 -2.90 -4.57
N ARG A 85 15.49 -2.10 -3.57
CA ARG A 85 16.20 -2.59 -2.36
C ARG A 85 15.26 -2.94 -1.21
N TYR A 86 13.95 -2.82 -1.39
CA TYR A 86 12.98 -3.05 -0.34
C TYR A 86 13.09 -4.48 0.20
N LYS A 87 13.07 -4.61 1.53
CA LYS A 87 13.09 -5.88 2.26
C LYS A 87 12.08 -5.78 3.39
N LEU A 88 11.38 -6.88 3.68
CA LEU A 88 10.47 -6.93 4.81
C LEU A 88 11.26 -6.81 6.11
N ASP A 89 10.80 -5.94 6.99
CA ASP A 89 11.32 -5.80 8.33
C ASP A 89 10.62 -6.79 9.26
N LEU A 90 11.38 -7.76 9.78
CA LEU A 90 10.88 -8.79 10.69
C LEU A 90 10.49 -8.24 12.07
N SER A 91 10.87 -7.00 12.40
CA SER A 91 10.47 -6.35 13.65
C SER A 91 9.07 -5.74 13.58
N LYS A 92 8.58 -5.47 12.36
CA LYS A 92 7.25 -4.91 12.09
C LYS A 92 6.24 -6.00 11.77
N ASN A 93 4.95 -5.67 11.89
CA ASN A 93 3.91 -6.56 11.41
C ASN A 93 3.97 -6.68 9.86
N ILE A 94 3.54 -7.81 9.31
CA ILE A 94 3.48 -8.00 7.85
C ILE A 94 2.53 -6.98 7.21
N ASP A 95 1.40 -6.67 7.83
CA ASP A 95 0.48 -5.64 7.34
C ASP A 95 1.16 -4.25 7.24
N GLU A 96 1.94 -3.87 8.25
CA GLU A 96 2.67 -2.58 8.24
C GLU A 96 3.72 -2.55 7.13
N ASN A 97 4.43 -3.66 6.91
CA ASN A 97 5.37 -3.77 5.81
C ASN A 97 4.66 -3.66 4.44
N ILE A 98 3.53 -4.33 4.27
CA ILE A 98 2.73 -4.24 3.03
C ILE A 98 2.26 -2.80 2.80
N ASP A 99 1.83 -2.10 3.85
CA ASP A 99 1.43 -0.69 3.78
C ASP A 99 2.61 0.20 3.38
N ASP A 100 3.80 0.01 3.97
CA ASP A 100 5.00 0.75 3.62
C ASP A 100 5.41 0.52 2.16
N CYS A 101 5.32 -0.73 1.67
CA CYS A 101 5.56 -1.05 0.26
C CYS A 101 4.52 -0.39 -0.67
N THR A 102 3.24 -0.42 -0.28
CA THR A 102 2.14 0.17 -1.06
C THR A 102 2.26 1.69 -1.14
N LYS A 103 2.65 2.35 -0.04
CA LYS A 103 2.96 3.80 -0.03
C LYS A 103 4.08 4.11 -1.01
N LEU A 104 5.16 3.33 -0.99
CA LEU A 104 6.29 3.53 -1.90
C LEU A 104 5.89 3.38 -3.38
N ILE A 105 5.04 2.40 -3.70
CA ILE A 105 4.47 2.22 -5.04
C ILE A 105 3.64 3.45 -5.45
N GLN A 106 2.82 3.98 -4.54
CA GLN A 106 2.01 5.17 -4.80
C GLN A 106 2.89 6.41 -5.04
N ASP A 107 3.94 6.61 -4.25
CA ASP A 107 4.87 7.74 -4.42
C ASP A 107 5.60 7.68 -5.78
N ILE A 108 5.95 6.49 -6.25
CA ILE A 108 6.53 6.29 -7.58
C ILE A 108 5.49 6.56 -8.69
N LYS A 109 4.24 6.15 -8.50
CA LYS A 109 3.15 6.48 -9.45
C LYS A 109 2.90 7.98 -9.53
N LEU A 110 2.99 8.69 -8.41
CA LEU A 110 2.86 10.15 -8.37
C LEU A 110 3.98 10.88 -9.13
N THR A 111 5.15 10.23 -9.26
CA THR A 111 6.30 10.68 -10.06
C THR A 111 6.09 10.44 -11.57
N GLY A 112 5.00 9.76 -11.97
CA GLY A 112 4.62 9.55 -13.37
C GLY A 112 5.09 8.22 -13.98
N ASP A 113 5.60 7.29 -13.18
CA ASP A 113 6.01 5.97 -13.67
C ASP A 113 4.85 4.97 -13.64
N LYS A 114 4.29 4.67 -14.82
CA LYS A 114 3.13 3.76 -14.96
C LYS A 114 3.52 2.29 -15.04
N ASN A 115 4.78 1.98 -15.31
CA ASN A 115 5.26 0.60 -15.46
C ASN A 115 5.61 -0.06 -14.12
N ILE A 116 5.46 0.66 -12.99
CA ILE A 116 5.83 0.14 -11.67
C ILE A 116 4.99 -1.07 -11.24
N ASP A 117 3.76 -1.18 -11.77
CA ASP A 117 2.84 -2.27 -11.44
C ASP A 117 3.38 -3.64 -11.91
N ASP A 118 4.10 -3.69 -13.03
CA ASP A 118 4.69 -4.93 -13.55
C ASP A 118 5.84 -5.44 -12.67
N TYR A 119 6.59 -4.52 -12.05
CA TYR A 119 7.73 -4.84 -11.19
C TYR A 119 7.32 -5.06 -9.72
N SER A 120 6.16 -4.57 -9.31
CA SER A 120 5.68 -4.62 -7.91
C SER A 120 5.59 -6.04 -7.32
N PRO A 121 5.01 -7.05 -8.02
CA PRO A 121 4.96 -8.41 -7.50
C PRO A 121 6.36 -9.02 -7.35
N ILE A 122 7.27 -8.71 -8.28
CA ILE A 122 8.65 -9.23 -8.30
C ILE A 122 9.47 -8.66 -7.14
N VAL A 123 9.36 -7.34 -6.92
CA VAL A 123 10.04 -6.65 -5.82
C VAL A 123 9.53 -7.15 -4.48
N LEU A 124 8.21 -7.25 -4.30
CA LEU A 124 7.64 -7.75 -3.05
C LEU A 124 8.06 -9.20 -2.79
N LEU A 125 8.09 -10.05 -3.82
CA LEU A 125 8.55 -11.44 -3.70
C LEU A 125 10.04 -11.54 -3.32
N ASN A 126 10.87 -10.62 -3.83
CA ASN A 126 12.29 -10.54 -3.46
C ASN A 126 12.53 -9.95 -2.07
N ALA A 127 11.62 -9.10 -1.59
CA ALA A 127 11.65 -8.52 -0.25
C ALA A 127 11.39 -9.56 0.86
N ILE A 128 10.80 -10.72 0.52
CA ILE A 128 10.52 -11.81 1.45
C ILE A 128 11.83 -12.40 1.99
N PRO A 129 12.07 -12.39 3.32
CA PRO A 129 13.26 -12.97 3.93
C PRO A 129 13.20 -14.49 3.90
N GLU A 130 14.37 -15.13 4.02
CA GLU A 130 14.50 -16.60 3.90
C GLU A 130 13.68 -17.39 4.92
N THR A 131 13.34 -16.78 6.06
CA THR A 131 12.42 -17.37 7.06
C THR A 131 11.05 -17.74 6.46
N TYR A 132 10.63 -17.06 5.39
CA TYR A 132 9.39 -17.32 4.65
C TYR A 132 9.70 -17.99 3.29
N GLY A 133 10.84 -18.67 3.18
CA GLY A 133 11.34 -19.28 1.95
C GLY A 133 10.34 -20.23 1.27
N ASP A 134 9.56 -20.98 2.06
CA ASP A 134 8.52 -21.88 1.56
C ASP A 134 7.46 -21.12 0.74
N VAL A 135 7.03 -19.96 1.24
CA VAL A 135 6.02 -19.10 0.59
C VAL A 135 6.59 -18.51 -0.68
N LYS A 136 7.84 -18.05 -0.61
CA LYS A 136 8.56 -17.52 -1.77
C LYS A 136 8.68 -18.57 -2.88
N ALA A 137 9.01 -19.81 -2.54
CA ALA A 137 9.10 -20.92 -3.49
C ALA A 137 7.72 -21.31 -4.05
N ALA A 138 6.69 -21.40 -3.19
CA ALA A 138 5.33 -21.74 -3.59
C ALA A 138 4.74 -20.72 -4.57
N ILE A 139 4.99 -19.42 -4.34
CA ILE A 139 4.53 -18.36 -5.25
C ILE A 139 5.34 -18.36 -6.55
N LYS A 140 6.67 -18.53 -6.47
CA LYS A 140 7.56 -18.47 -7.64
C LYS A 140 7.36 -19.63 -8.62
N TYR A 141 7.10 -20.83 -8.11
CA TYR A 141 7.02 -22.06 -8.93
C TYR A 141 5.61 -22.64 -9.02
N GLY A 142 4.64 -22.13 -8.25
CA GLY A 142 3.30 -22.67 -8.18
C GLY A 142 2.26 -22.02 -9.11
N ARG A 143 2.55 -20.88 -9.76
CA ARG A 143 1.62 -20.21 -10.67
C ARG A 143 2.30 -19.64 -11.91
N ASP A 144 1.57 -19.65 -13.04
CA ASP A 144 2.03 -19.09 -14.32
C ASP A 144 2.03 -17.56 -14.36
N ASN A 145 1.28 -16.89 -13.47
CA ASN A 145 1.25 -15.43 -13.37
C ASN A 145 1.24 -14.96 -11.91
N VAL A 146 2.16 -14.06 -11.55
CA VAL A 146 2.36 -13.55 -10.18
C VAL A 146 1.81 -12.13 -10.10
N ASN A 147 0.65 -11.97 -9.48
CA ASN A 147 0.06 -10.66 -9.21
C ASN A 147 0.36 -10.20 -7.76
N LEU A 148 0.34 -8.88 -7.52
CA LEU A 148 0.64 -8.29 -6.20
C LEU A 148 -0.28 -8.86 -5.12
N GLU A 149 -1.58 -8.97 -5.41
CA GLU A 149 -2.57 -9.55 -4.50
C GLU A 149 -2.24 -10.99 -4.11
N THR A 150 -1.74 -11.80 -5.05
CA THR A 150 -1.36 -13.19 -4.77
C THR A 150 -0.16 -13.27 -3.84
N VAL A 151 0.82 -12.37 -4.03
CA VAL A 151 1.99 -12.28 -3.13
C VAL A 151 1.54 -11.86 -1.73
N VAL A 152 0.68 -10.84 -1.63
CA VAL A 152 0.13 -10.36 -0.36
C VAL A 152 -0.67 -11.45 0.36
N SER A 153 -1.59 -12.13 -0.33
CA SER A 153 -2.39 -13.21 0.25
C SER A 153 -1.50 -14.36 0.75
N GLY A 154 -0.51 -14.79 -0.03
CA GLY A 154 0.42 -15.84 0.38
C GLY A 154 1.23 -15.45 1.62
N LEU A 155 1.66 -14.18 1.70
CA LEU A 155 2.38 -13.65 2.85
C LEU A 155 1.51 -13.65 4.12
N LYS A 156 0.25 -13.17 4.02
CA LYS A 156 -0.71 -13.15 5.13
C LYS A 156 -1.11 -14.55 5.60
N SER A 157 -1.28 -15.51 4.69
CA SER A 157 -1.59 -16.90 5.05
C SER A 157 -0.47 -17.52 5.89
N LYS A 158 0.79 -17.35 5.50
CA LYS A 158 1.91 -17.88 6.29
C LYS A 158 2.05 -17.19 7.64
N GLU A 159 1.74 -15.90 7.74
CA GLU A 159 1.71 -15.21 9.02
C GLU A 159 0.67 -15.82 9.97
N MET A 160 -0.52 -16.13 9.46
CA MET A 160 -1.57 -16.80 10.23
C MET A 160 -1.10 -18.19 10.71
N ASP A 161 -0.43 -18.95 9.84
CA ASP A 161 0.13 -20.25 10.20
C ASP A 161 1.23 -20.13 11.28
N LEU A 162 2.08 -19.11 11.22
CA LEU A 162 3.13 -18.86 12.22
C LEU A 162 2.55 -18.39 13.56
N LYS A 163 1.48 -17.59 13.53
CA LYS A 163 0.74 -17.18 14.75
C LYS A 163 0.05 -18.37 15.41
N THR A 164 -0.45 -19.32 14.62
CA THR A 164 -1.12 -20.54 15.13
C THR A 164 -0.13 -21.58 15.64
N ASN A 165 1.09 -21.62 15.07
CA ASN A 165 2.16 -22.54 15.47
C ASN A 165 3.11 -22.01 16.56
N LYS A 166 2.90 -20.80 17.09
CA LYS A 166 3.58 -20.39 18.34
C LYS A 166 3.01 -21.25 19.48
N PRO A 167 3.80 -22.14 20.12
CA PRO A 167 3.34 -22.74 21.36
C PRO A 167 3.19 -21.60 22.36
N CYS A 168 1.99 -21.46 22.92
CA CYS A 168 1.80 -20.72 24.15
C CYS A 168 2.69 -21.36 25.22
N GLN A 169 3.94 -20.89 25.37
CA GLN A 169 4.69 -21.13 26.57
C GLN A 169 4.12 -20.21 27.64
N ASN A 170 3.05 -20.67 28.29
CA ASN A 170 2.77 -20.41 29.69
C ASN A 170 1.82 -21.50 30.23
N GLN A 171 2.47 -22.47 30.88
CA GLN A 171 2.07 -23.20 32.09
C GLN A 171 0.78 -24.03 32.07
N ASN A 172 1.01 -25.35 32.11
CA ASN A 172 0.31 -26.36 32.90
C ASN A 172 -1.22 -26.40 32.81
N GLU A 173 -1.76 -27.35 32.05
CA GLU A 173 -2.82 -28.23 32.57
C GLU A 173 -2.98 -29.52 31.74
N VAL A 174 -2.33 -30.56 32.28
CA VAL A 174 -2.76 -31.97 32.40
C VAL A 174 -3.70 -32.54 31.32
N ASN A 175 -3.15 -33.46 30.52
CA ASN A 175 -3.93 -34.50 29.85
C ASN A 175 -4.68 -35.36 30.89
N PHE A 176 -5.99 -35.16 31.03
CA PHE A 176 -6.88 -36.17 31.61
C PHE A 176 -7.64 -36.90 30.51
N VAL A 177 -7.01 -37.95 29.97
CA VAL A 177 -7.74 -39.05 29.33
C VAL A 177 -8.34 -39.90 30.43
N ARG A 178 -9.61 -39.66 30.81
CA ARG A 178 -10.42 -40.68 31.50
C ARG A 178 -11.92 -40.41 31.44
N GLY A 179 -12.53 -40.72 30.29
CA GLY A 179 -13.98 -40.84 30.17
C GLY A 179 -14.48 -42.18 30.70
N ARG A 180 -14.98 -42.17 31.94
CA ARG A 180 -16.10 -42.96 32.52
C ARG A 180 -16.11 -44.50 32.44
N THR A 181 -15.87 -45.13 33.59
CA THR A 181 -16.66 -46.26 34.14
C THR A 181 -17.71 -45.65 35.10
N LYS A 182 -18.92 -46.15 35.41
CA LYS A 182 -19.56 -47.48 35.43
C LYS A 182 -21.05 -47.24 35.77
N ILE A 183 -22.03 -48.03 35.30
CA ILE A 183 -23.27 -48.34 36.05
C ILE A 183 -23.66 -49.82 35.78
N GLU A 184 -23.68 -50.61 36.87
CA GLU A 184 -24.26 -51.96 37.09
C GLU A 184 -25.80 -51.92 36.98
N THR A 185 -26.63 -52.94 36.77
CA THR A 185 -26.62 -54.41 36.91
C THR A 185 -27.93 -54.90 36.25
N GLN A 186 -27.99 -56.14 35.76
CA GLN A 186 -28.96 -57.16 36.17
C GLN A 186 -28.84 -58.44 35.31
N THR A 187 -28.58 -59.52 36.04
CA THR A 187 -28.84 -60.96 35.81
C THR A 187 -29.84 -61.33 34.72
N ILE A 188 -29.52 -62.36 33.91
CA ILE A 188 -30.30 -63.60 33.79
C ILE A 188 -29.33 -64.75 33.44
N ASN A 189 -29.50 -65.86 34.17
CA ASN A 189 -28.81 -67.14 34.03
C ASN A 189 -29.09 -67.82 32.68
N THR A 190 -28.14 -68.60 32.20
CA THR A 190 -28.42 -69.98 31.76
C THR A 190 -27.12 -70.75 31.74
N GLU A 191 -27.10 -71.80 32.56
CA GLU A 191 -26.18 -72.92 32.43
C GLU A 191 -26.33 -73.51 31.03
N ASP A 192 -25.21 -73.83 30.38
CA ASP A 192 -25.13 -75.10 29.66
C ASP A 192 -23.67 -75.52 29.45
N THR A 193 -23.47 -76.78 29.82
CA THR A 193 -22.34 -77.70 29.62
C THR A 193 -21.76 -77.63 28.19
N VAL A 194 -20.48 -77.94 27.91
CA VAL A 194 -19.89 -79.30 27.85
C VAL A 194 -18.39 -79.17 27.52
N LYS A 195 -17.60 -80.09 28.07
CA LYS A 195 -16.18 -80.41 27.84
C LYS A 195 -15.82 -80.74 26.38
N ALA A 196 -14.56 -80.49 26.00
CA ALA A 196 -13.68 -81.33 25.14
C ALA A 196 -12.52 -80.43 24.68
N GLU A 197 -11.25 -80.80 24.64
CA GLU A 197 -10.45 -81.99 24.96
C GLU A 197 -9.02 -81.46 25.21
#